data_AF-A0A7X1FCF3-F1
#
_entry.id   AF-A0A7X1FCF3-F1
#
_cell.length_a   1.000
_cell.length_b   1.000
_cell.length_c   1.000
_cell.angle_alpha   90.00
_cell.angle_beta   90.00
_cell.angle_gamma   90.00
#
_symmetry.space_group_name_H-M   'P 1'
#
loop_
_entity.id
_entity.type
_entity.pdbx_description
1 polymer ?
#
loop_
_entity_poly.entity_id
_entity_poly.type
_entity_poly.pdbx_seq_one_letter_code
_entity_poly.pdbx_strand_id
1 'polypeptide(L)'
;MRGSYLRHGLISLALTLLGALTVYLALQYEVRRKGEGEPELIMAFAYMAWYWALPALALPALGCALLGLRGPARVTRPWRWGLAASYVPLLGLALFSVLVAIEALLENRGFIPVMLVGLVLSMYLWRGFPAAGVTPRPGA
;
A
#
# COMPACT_ATOMS: atom_id res chain seq x y z
N MET A 1 -22.73 -5.87 0.89
CA MET A 1 -21.77 -5.07 1.69
C MET A 1 -20.42 -5.77 1.86
N ARG A 2 -20.34 -7.01 2.38
CA ARG A 2 -19.08 -7.79 2.52
C ARG A 2 -18.26 -7.88 1.22
N GLY A 3 -18.92 -8.15 0.09
CA GLY A 3 -18.25 -8.24 -1.22
C GLY A 3 -17.53 -6.96 -1.66
N SER A 4 -18.02 -5.79 -1.27
CA SER A 4 -17.35 -4.51 -1.59
C SER A 4 -16.03 -4.36 -0.83
N TYR A 5 -15.99 -4.81 0.43
CA TYR A 5 -14.77 -4.76 1.26
C TYR A 5 -13.74 -5.79 0.81
N LEU A 6 -14.18 -7.00 0.42
CA LEU A 6 -13.29 -8.00 -0.15
C LEU A 6 -12.71 -7.54 -1.49
N ARG A 7 -13.53 -6.96 -2.37
CA ARG A 7 -13.05 -6.40 -3.64
C ARG A 7 -12.07 -5.26 -3.41
N HIS A 8 -12.34 -4.39 -2.43
CA HIS A 8 -11.42 -3.33 -2.06
C HIS A 8 -10.06 -3.89 -1.60
N GLY A 9 -10.06 -4.86 -0.69
CA GLY A 9 -8.83 -5.49 -0.22
C GLY A 9 -8.05 -6.23 -1.31
N LEU A 10 -8.73 -6.94 -2.21
CA LEU A 10 -8.10 -7.59 -3.36
C LEU A 10 -7.46 -6.58 -4.33
N ILE A 11 -8.15 -5.48 -4.63
CA ILE A 11 -7.61 -4.42 -5.50
C ILE A 11 -6.43 -3.74 -4.81
N SER A 12 -6.49 -3.49 -3.50
CA SER A 12 -5.37 -2.96 -2.73
C SER A 12 -4.15 -3.87 -2.81
N LEU A 13 -4.32 -5.18 -2.61
CA LEU A 13 -3.23 -6.17 -2.75
C LEU A 13 -2.65 -6.19 -4.16
N ALA A 14 -3.50 -6.17 -5.19
CA ALA A 14 -3.06 -6.13 -6.58
C ALA A 14 -2.26 -4.86 -6.91
N LEU A 15 -2.72 -3.70 -6.42
CA LEU A 15 -2.02 -2.42 -6.57
C LEU A 15 -0.68 -2.43 -5.82
N THR A 16 -0.60 -3.06 -4.65
CA THR A 16 0.67 -3.22 -3.92
C THR A 16 1.65 -4.09 -4.69
N LEU A 17 1.21 -5.23 -5.24
CA LEU A 17 2.07 -6.08 -6.07
C LEU A 17 2.57 -5.34 -7.31
N LEU A 18 1.68 -4.56 -7.95
CA LEU A 18 2.06 -3.70 -9.06
C LEU A 18 3.10 -2.65 -8.63
N GLY A 19 2.92 -2.00 -7.48
CA GLY A 19 3.88 -1.06 -6.91
C GLY A 19 5.25 -1.70 -6.66
N ALA A 20 5.28 -2.87 -6.02
CA ALA A 20 6.50 -3.63 -5.78
C ALA A 20 7.22 -3.99 -7.09
N LEU A 21 6.45 -4.40 -8.12
CA LEU A 21 7.00 -4.69 -9.44
C LEU A 21 7.61 -3.44 -10.09
N THR A 22 6.93 -2.28 -10.02
CA THR A 22 7.48 -1.03 -10.58
C THR A 22 8.77 -0.61 -9.88
N VAL A 23 8.84 -0.74 -8.56
CA VAL A 23 10.06 -0.47 -7.78
C VAL A 23 11.18 -1.41 -8.19
N TYR A 24 10.90 -2.72 -8.29
CA TYR A 24 11.88 -3.70 -8.72
C TYR A 24 12.45 -3.41 -10.11
N LEU A 25 11.59 -3.07 -11.08
CA LEU A 25 12.02 -2.74 -12.44
C LEU A 25 12.84 -1.44 -12.50
N ALA A 26 12.45 -0.42 -11.72
CA ALA A 26 13.21 0.83 -11.63
C ALA A 26 14.62 0.59 -11.05
N LEU A 27 14.72 -0.21 -9.99
CA LEU A 27 15.99 -0.61 -9.38
C LEU A 27 16.86 -1.38 -10.37
N GLN A 28 16.31 -2.38 -11.05
CA GLN A 28 17.05 -3.17 -12.05
C GLN A 28 17.58 -2.32 -13.20
N TYR A 29 16.80 -1.34 -13.65
CA TYR A 29 17.23 -0.40 -14.69
C TYR A 29 18.38 0.49 -14.21
N GLU A 30 18.30 0.97 -12.97
CA GLU A 30 19.30 1.88 -12.40
C GLU A 30 20.64 1.19 -12.10
N VAL A 31 20.59 -0.02 -11.53
CA VAL A 31 21.78 -0.87 -11.30
C VAL A 31 22.52 -1.13 -12.61
N ARG A 32 21.80 -1.45 -13.69
CA ARG A 32 22.40 -1.66 -15.01
C ARG A 32 22.97 -0.40 -15.65
N ARG A 33 22.47 0.79 -15.28
CA ARG A 33 22.87 2.06 -15.88
C ARG A 33 24.10 2.67 -15.22
N LYS A 34 24.25 2.54 -13.89
CA LYS A 34 25.35 3.18 -13.14
C LYS A 34 26.55 2.28 -12.85
N GLY A 35 26.48 0.97 -13.02
CA GLY A 35 27.65 0.06 -13.06
C GLY A 35 28.38 -0.14 -11.73
N GLU A 36 28.77 0.92 -11.04
CA GLU A 36 29.54 0.94 -9.79
C GLU A 36 29.28 2.30 -9.12
N GLY A 37 28.51 2.33 -8.02
CA GLY A 37 28.19 3.56 -7.28
C GLY A 37 26.69 3.82 -7.22
N GLU A 38 26.03 3.21 -6.23
CA GLU A 38 24.61 3.44 -6.00
C GLU A 38 24.37 4.75 -5.25
N PRO A 39 23.32 5.53 -5.59
CA PRO A 39 22.83 6.55 -4.68
C PRO A 39 22.29 5.85 -3.42
N GLU A 40 22.93 6.07 -2.27
CA GLU A 40 22.65 5.43 -0.98
C GLU A 40 21.15 5.41 -0.62
N LEU A 41 20.41 6.44 -1.02
CA LEU A 41 18.96 6.58 -0.82
C LEU A 41 18.14 5.48 -1.50
N ILE A 42 18.51 5.06 -2.71
CA ILE A 42 17.75 4.09 -3.50
C ILE A 42 17.97 2.68 -2.96
N MET A 43 19.19 2.37 -2.52
CA MET A 43 19.46 1.09 -1.87
C MET A 43 18.87 1.01 -0.46
N ALA A 44 18.95 2.10 0.32
CA ALA A 44 18.28 2.20 1.61
C ALA A 44 16.76 2.07 1.47
N PHE A 45 16.18 2.64 0.41
CA PHE A 45 14.77 2.46 0.06
C PHE A 45 14.45 1.00 -0.30
N ALA A 46 15.23 0.36 -1.17
CA ALA A 46 15.03 -1.04 -1.52
C ALA A 46 15.07 -1.94 -0.28
N TYR A 47 16.02 -1.68 0.63
CA TYR A 47 16.17 -2.41 1.88
C TYR A 47 15.02 -2.17 2.86
N MET A 48 14.64 -0.92 3.10
CA MET A 48 13.50 -0.56 3.96
C MET A 48 12.17 -1.08 3.38
N ALA A 49 11.98 -0.92 2.08
CA ALA A 49 10.80 -1.42 1.39
C ALA A 49 10.71 -2.94 1.48
N TRP A 50 11.83 -3.66 1.33
CA TRP A 50 11.85 -5.12 1.47
C TRP A 50 11.52 -5.57 2.90
N TYR A 51 12.13 -4.93 3.90
CA TYR A 51 11.93 -5.26 5.31
C TYR A 51 10.47 -5.02 5.75
N TRP A 52 9.87 -3.92 5.29
CA TRP A 52 8.50 -3.54 5.66
C TRP A 52 7.43 -4.08 4.71
N ALA A 53 7.77 -4.57 3.52
CA ALA A 53 6.81 -5.09 2.54
C ALA A 53 6.03 -6.29 3.08
N LEU A 54 6.72 -7.24 3.74
CA LEU A 54 6.07 -8.43 4.29
C LEU A 54 5.04 -8.07 5.38
N PRO A 55 5.38 -7.28 6.42
CA PRO A 55 4.38 -6.79 7.39
C PRO A 55 3.24 -6.01 6.72
N ALA A 56 3.57 -5.12 5.77
CA ALA A 56 2.60 -4.26 5.09
C ALA A 56 1.63 -5.04 4.19
N LEU A 57 2.02 -6.20 3.67
CA LEU A 57 1.17 -7.10 2.87
C LEU A 57 0.41 -8.11 3.74
N ALA A 58 1.05 -8.65 4.78
CA ALA A 58 0.49 -9.69 5.63
C ALA A 58 -0.76 -9.20 6.37
N LEU A 59 -0.74 -7.98 6.91
CA LEU A 59 -1.84 -7.42 7.68
C LEU A 59 -3.13 -7.24 6.84
N PRO A 60 -3.11 -6.59 5.67
CA PRO A 60 -4.27 -6.52 4.77
C PRO A 60 -4.72 -7.90 4.29
N ALA A 61 -3.79 -8.80 3.96
CA ALA A 61 -4.10 -10.14 3.50
C ALA A 61 -4.83 -10.96 4.59
N LEU A 62 -4.34 -10.90 5.83
CA LEU A 62 -4.99 -11.50 6.99
C LEU A 62 -6.37 -10.89 7.25
N GLY A 63 -6.49 -9.55 7.18
CA GLY A 63 -7.78 -8.87 7.32
C GLY A 63 -8.80 -9.32 6.27
N CYS A 64 -8.37 -9.47 5.01
CA CYS A 64 -9.21 -9.98 3.92
C CYS A 64 -9.57 -11.46 4.11
N ALA A 65 -8.62 -12.30 4.50
CA ALA A 65 -8.84 -13.73 4.73
C ALA A 65 -9.82 -13.96 5.89
N LEU A 66 -9.65 -13.23 7.00
CA LEU A 66 -10.56 -13.29 8.15
C LEU A 66 -11.96 -12.80 7.77
N LEU A 67 -12.08 -11.74 6.95
CA LEU A 67 -13.38 -11.27 6.44
C LEU A 67 -14.03 -12.29 5.49
N GLY A 68 -13.24 -13.02 4.71
CA GLY A 68 -13.74 -14.08 3.83
C GLY A 68 -14.24 -15.30 4.60
N LEU A 69 -13.45 -15.77 5.57
CA LEU A 69 -13.69 -17.02 6.30
C LEU A 69 -14.68 -16.87 7.47
N ARG A 70 -14.60 -15.77 8.22
CA ARG A 70 -15.38 -15.54 9.44
C ARG A 70 -16.08 -14.19 9.46
N GLY A 71 -16.06 -13.46 8.35
CA GLY A 71 -16.61 -12.11 8.29
C GLY A 71 -18.13 -12.10 8.28
N PRO A 72 -18.76 -11.23 9.09
CA PRO A 72 -20.22 -11.09 9.12
C PRO A 72 -20.77 -10.61 7.76
N ALA A 73 -22.00 -11.01 7.42
CA ALA A 73 -22.66 -10.60 6.17
C ALA A 73 -22.78 -9.06 6.02
N ARG A 74 -22.95 -8.37 7.16
CA ARG A 74 -22.85 -6.92 7.30
C ARG A 74 -21.59 -6.58 8.12
N VAL A 75 -20.70 -5.80 7.52
CA VAL A 75 -19.43 -5.41 8.15
C VAL A 75 -19.73 -4.42 9.27
N THR A 76 -19.47 -4.82 10.52
CA THR A 76 -19.72 -3.98 11.70
C THR A 76 -18.65 -2.88 11.83
N ARG A 77 -18.93 -1.84 12.62
CA ARG A 77 -17.98 -0.74 12.89
C ARG A 77 -16.58 -1.20 13.33
N PRO A 78 -16.40 -2.15 14.26
CA PRO A 78 -15.06 -2.63 14.63
C PRO A 78 -14.34 -3.32 13.46
N TRP A 79 -15.06 -4.06 12.60
CA TRP A 79 -14.46 -4.63 11.39
C TRP A 79 -13.99 -3.56 10.39
N ARG A 80 -14.76 -2.48 10.23
CA ARG A 80 -14.37 -1.36 9.34
C ARG A 80 -13.09 -0.68 9.84
N TRP A 81 -12.99 -0.41 11.14
CA TRP A 81 -11.80 0.18 11.75
C TRP A 81 -10.61 -0.79 11.78
N GLY A 82 -10.84 -2.08 12.05
CA GLY A 82 -9.79 -3.10 12.00
C GLY A 82 -9.20 -3.28 10.60
N LEU A 83 -10.04 -3.30 9.57
CA LEU A 83 -9.59 -3.31 8.17
C LEU A 83 -8.84 -2.03 7.83
N ALA A 84 -9.33 -0.85 8.23
CA ALA A 84 -8.62 0.41 8.01
C ALA A 84 -7.24 0.43 8.69
N ALA A 85 -7.15 -0.04 9.94
CA ALA A 85 -5.89 -0.15 10.67
C ALA A 85 -4.91 -1.10 9.97
N SER A 86 -5.40 -2.20 9.38
CA SER A 86 -4.54 -3.14 8.62
C SER A 86 -3.90 -2.51 7.38
N TYR A 87 -4.52 -1.46 6.81
CA TYR A 87 -3.98 -0.72 5.67
C TYR A 87 -2.99 0.38 6.06
N VAL A 88 -2.84 0.73 7.34
CA VAL A 88 -1.97 1.84 7.77
C VAL A 88 -0.50 1.60 7.43
N PRO A 89 0.11 0.43 7.72
CA PRO A 89 1.50 0.18 7.34
C PRO A 89 1.70 0.24 5.83
N LEU A 90 0.71 -0.26 5.07
CA LEU A 90 0.73 -0.25 3.62
C LEU A 90 0.62 1.17 3.05
N LEU A 91 -0.23 2.01 3.64
CA LEU A 91 -0.36 3.42 3.28
C LEU A 91 0.94 4.18 3.58
N GLY A 92 1.56 3.95 4.74
CA GLY A 92 2.85 4.52 5.10
C GLY A 92 3.94 4.15 4.09
N LEU A 93 4.01 2.86 3.72
CA LEU A 93 4.97 2.37 2.74
C LEU A 93 4.72 2.98 1.34
N ALA A 94 3.46 3.12 0.92
CA ALA A 94 3.10 3.72 -0.36
C ALA A 94 3.48 5.21 -0.42
N LEU A 95 3.18 5.99 0.63
CA LEU A 95 3.56 7.39 0.72
C LEU A 95 5.07 7.59 0.78
N PHE A 96 5.77 6.77 1.56
CA PHE A 96 7.23 6.78 1.61
C PHE A 96 7.84 6.49 0.24
N SER A 97 7.30 5.50 -0.47
CA SER A 97 7.73 5.18 -1.84
C SER A 97 7.51 6.33 -2.82
N VAL A 98 6.42 7.10 -2.68
CA VAL A 98 6.18 8.30 -3.49
C VAL A 98 7.22 9.37 -3.20
N LEU A 99 7.55 9.62 -1.93
CA LEU A 99 8.56 10.62 -1.56
C LEU A 99 9.93 10.28 -2.17
N VAL A 100 10.37 9.04 -2.03
CA VAL A 100 11.64 8.57 -2.63
C VAL A 100 11.59 8.64 -4.16
N ALA A 101 10.47 8.25 -4.77
CA ALA A 101 10.32 8.33 -6.23
C ALA A 101 10.38 9.77 -6.74
N ILE A 102 9.86 10.76 -6.00
CA ILE A 102 9.96 12.18 -6.36
C ILE A 102 11.41 12.67 -6.33
N GLU A 103 12.17 12.27 -5.31
CA GLU A 103 13.58 12.62 -5.21
C GLU A 103 14.39 11.96 -6.34
N ALA A 104 14.19 10.67 -6.57
CA ALA A 104 14.83 9.93 -7.65
C ALA A 104 14.42 10.41 -9.06
N LEU A 105 13.24 11.04 -9.20
CA LEU A 105 12.77 11.59 -10.47
C LEU A 105 13.67 12.72 -10.99
N LEU A 106 14.34 13.45 -10.11
CA LEU A 106 15.29 14.51 -10.48
C LEU A 106 16.47 13.95 -11.29
N GLU A 107 16.86 12.69 -11.01
CA GLU A 107 17.96 12.01 -11.69
C GLU A 107 17.48 11.07 -12.80
N ASN A 108 16.30 10.46 -12.63
CA ASN A 108 15.86 9.36 -13.47
C ASN A 108 14.34 9.31 -13.65
N ARG A 109 13.90 9.52 -14.90
CA ARG A 109 12.48 9.44 -15.29
C ARG A 109 11.89 8.03 -15.18
N GLY A 110 12.72 7.00 -14.98
CA GLY A 110 12.27 5.62 -14.72
C GLY A 110 11.42 5.45 -13.45
N PHE A 111 11.42 6.43 -12.54
CA PHE A 111 10.61 6.42 -11.32
C PHE A 111 9.20 6.99 -11.48
N ILE A 112 8.84 7.57 -12.63
CA ILE A 112 7.48 8.06 -12.90
C ILE A 112 6.40 6.99 -12.63
N PRO A 113 6.55 5.73 -13.09
CA PRO A 113 5.56 4.69 -12.82
C PRO A 113 5.43 4.38 -11.33
N VAL A 114 6.54 4.37 -10.59
CA VAL A 114 6.55 4.12 -9.14
C VAL A 114 5.75 5.21 -8.41
N MET A 115 6.00 6.47 -8.76
CA MET A 115 5.28 7.60 -8.20
C MET A 115 3.78 7.51 -8.48
N LEU A 116 3.38 7.25 -9.74
CA LEU A 116 1.98 7.15 -10.13
C LEU A 116 1.25 6.01 -9.42
N VAL A 117 1.85 4.81 -9.41
CA VAL A 117 1.25 3.65 -8.74
C VAL A 117 1.16 3.85 -7.24
N GLY A 118 2.21 4.41 -6.62
CA GLY A 118 2.21 4.74 -5.18
C GLY A 118 1.13 5.76 -4.81
N LEU A 119 0.93 6.80 -5.63
CA LEU A 119 -0.09 7.82 -5.41
C LEU A 119 -1.50 7.24 -5.54
N VAL A 120 -1.74 6.45 -6.60
CA VAL A 120 -3.02 5.76 -6.84
C VAL A 120 -3.32 4.79 -5.71
N LEU A 121 -2.36 4.00 -5.28
CA LEU A 121 -2.50 3.08 -4.14
C LEU A 121 -2.84 3.86 -2.86
N SER A 122 -2.14 4.96 -2.58
CA SER A 122 -2.38 5.78 -1.39
C SER A 122 -3.80 6.36 -1.37
N MET A 123 -4.24 6.95 -2.48
CA MET A 123 -5.60 7.46 -2.63
C MET A 123 -6.65 6.35 -2.53
N TYR A 124 -6.36 5.18 -3.10
CA TYR A 124 -7.26 4.04 -3.06
C TYR A 124 -7.43 3.51 -1.64
N LEU A 125 -6.34 3.30 -0.90
CA LEU A 125 -6.36 2.88 0.50
C LEU A 125 -7.10 3.88 1.38
N TRP A 126 -6.89 5.19 1.15
CA TRP A 126 -7.57 6.24 1.90
C TRP A 126 -9.11 6.17 1.79
N ARG A 127 -9.64 5.78 0.62
CA ARG A 127 -11.10 5.58 0.43
C ARG A 127 -11.68 4.45 1.28
N GLY A 128 -10.84 3.53 1.76
CA GLY A 128 -11.24 2.43 2.65
C GLY A 128 -11.45 2.87 4.10
N PHE A 129 -10.96 4.06 4.50
CA PHE A 129 -11.06 4.53 5.88
C PHE A 129 -12.49 4.99 6.21
N PRO A 130 -13.06 4.57 7.36
CA PRO A 130 -14.35 5.06 7.81
C PRO A 130 -14.28 6.56 8.11
N ALA A 131 -15.25 7.34 7.64
CA ALA A 131 -15.36 8.75 7.97
C ALA A 131 -15.45 8.94 9.50
N ALA A 132 -14.61 9.81 10.07
CA ALA A 132 -14.51 10.04 11.50
C ALA A 132 -15.80 10.54 12.17
N GLY A 133 -16.78 11.03 11.39
CA GLY A 133 -17.96 11.76 11.88
C GLY A 133 -19.23 10.97 12.17
N VAL A 134 -19.27 9.63 12.07
CA VAL A 134 -20.52 8.89 12.39
C VAL A 134 -20.56 8.61 13.90
N THR A 135 -21.13 9.55 14.65
CA THR A 135 -21.56 9.35 16.05
C THR A 135 -22.50 8.14 16.12
N PRO A 136 -22.39 7.29 17.15
CA PRO A 136 -23.39 6.24 17.37
C PRO A 136 -24.73 6.92 17.64
N ARG A 137 -25.76 6.59 16.85
CA ARG A 137 -27.14 6.77 17.35
C ARG A 137 -27.30 5.74 18.47
N PRO A 138 -27.56 6.15 19.72
CA PRO A 138 -27.87 5.19 20.77
C PRO A 138 -29.22 4.54 20.41
N GLY A 139 -29.26 3.21 20.29
CA GLY A 139 -30.51 2.44 20.23
C GLY A 139 -31.05 2.09 18.84
N ALA A 140 -30.30 1.35 18.03
CA ALA A 140 -30.85 0.59 16.89
C ALA A 140 -30.22 -0.79 16.80
#